data_AF-A0A520IKJ2-F1
#
_entry.id   AF-A0A520IKJ2-F1
#
_cell.length_a   1.000
_cell.length_b   1.000
_cell.length_c   1.000
_cell.angle_alpha   90.00
_cell.angle_beta   90.00
_cell.angle_gamma   90.00
#
_symmetry.space_group_name_H-M   'P 1'
#
loop_
_entity.id
_entity.type
_entity.pdbx_description
1 polymer ?
#
loop_
_entity_poly.entity_id
_entity_poly.type
_entity_poly.pdbx_seq_one_letter_code
_entity_poly.pdbx_strand_id
1 'polypeptide(L)' 'MAKLAFIGTGVMGAPMAGHLAAAGHDVTVYNRTQA' A
#
# COMPACT_ATOMS: atom_id res chain seq x y z
N MET A 1 5.64 -8.89 11.35
CA MET A 1 4.34 -8.70 10.71
C MET A 1 3.60 -7.58 11.43
N ALA A 2 3.15 -6.56 10.72
CA ALA A 2 2.41 -5.42 11.27
C ALA A 2 1.18 -5.16 10.40
N LYS A 3 0.11 -4.62 11.01
CA LYS A 3 -1.11 -4.24 10.30
C LYS A 3 -1.13 -2.73 10.07
N LEU A 4 -1.22 -2.31 8.81
CA LEU A 4 -0.94 -0.95 8.38
C LEU A 4 -1.95 -0.49 7.33
N ALA A 5 -2.25 0.81 7.31
CA ALA A 5 -3.01 1.45 6.23
C ALA A 5 -2.08 2.34 5.39
N PHE A 6 -2.23 2.30 4.06
CA PHE A 6 -1.44 3.08 3.11
C PHE A 6 -2.35 3.91 2.22
N ILE A 7 -2.22 5.24 2.26
CA ILE A 7 -3.08 6.17 1.51
C ILE A 7 -2.29 6.77 0.35
N GLY A 8 -2.77 6.55 -0.87
CA GLY A 8 -2.20 7.10 -2.10
C GLY A 8 -1.40 6.07 -2.90
N THR A 9 -1.97 5.55 -3.99
CA THR A 9 -1.37 4.51 -4.83
C THR A 9 -0.98 5.04 -6.22
N GLY A 10 -0.35 6.23 -6.26
CA GLY A 10 0.24 6.78 -7.49
C GLY A 10 1.51 6.05 -7.92
N VAL A 11 2.25 6.62 -8.88
CA VAL A 11 3.47 6.03 -9.49
C VAL A 11 4.48 5.55 -8.44
N MET A 12 4.68 6.32 -7.37
CA MET A 12 5.56 5.93 -6.25
C MET A 12 4.84 5.07 -5.20
N GLY A 13 3.58 5.37 -4.90
CA GLY A 13 2.87 4.76 -3.77
C GLY A 13 2.54 3.29 -3.98
N ALA A 14 2.16 2.89 -5.20
CA ALA A 14 1.86 1.49 -5.52
C ALA A 14 3.05 0.54 -5.28
N PRO A 15 4.27 0.78 -5.81
CA PRO A 15 5.41 -0.09 -5.54
C PRO A 15 5.83 -0.08 -4.06
N MET A 16 5.72 1.06 -3.36
CA MET A 16 5.98 1.12 -1.91
C MET A 16 5.03 0.21 -1.11
N ALA A 17 3.72 0.27 -1.37
CA ALA A 17 2.74 -0.61 -0.75
C ALA A 17 3.03 -2.09 -1.09
N GLY A 18 3.45 -2.37 -2.32
CA GLY A 18 3.90 -3.69 -2.76
C GLY A 18 5.10 -4.22 -1.98
N HIS A 19 6.11 -3.38 -1.70
CA HIS A 19 7.26 -3.78 -0.87
C HIS A 19 6.84 -4.12 0.56
N LEU A 20 5.91 -3.35 1.15
CA LEU A 20 5.39 -3.63 2.49
C LEU A 20 4.63 -4.96 2.53
N ALA A 21 3.81 -5.25 1.52
CA ALA A 21 3.13 -6.53 1.38
C ALA A 21 4.14 -7.69 1.19
N ALA A 22 5.15 -7.51 0.33
CA ALA A 22 6.20 -8.50 0.07
C ALA A 22 7.07 -8.79 1.32
N ALA A 23 7.26 -7.80 2.19
CA ALA A 23 7.91 -7.96 3.49
C ALA A 23 7.03 -8.67 4.54
N GLY A 24 5.79 -9.05 4.20
CA GLY A 24 4.89 -9.79 5.08
C GLY A 24 4.11 -8.91 6.07
N HIS A 25 3.83 -7.66 5.71
CA HIS A 25 2.88 -6.81 6.44
C HIS A 25 1.45 -6.98 5.90
N ASP A 26 0.46 -6.85 6.78
CA ASP A 26 -0.95 -6.76 6.40
C ASP A 26 -1.25 -5.30 6.03
N VAL A 27 -1.33 -5.02 4.73
CA VAL A 27 -1.44 -3.66 4.19
C VAL A 27 -2.82 -3.44 3.59
N THR A 28 -3.59 -2.53 4.16
CA THR A 28 -4.83 -2.02 3.56
C THR A 28 -4.51 -0.75 2.78
N VAL A 29 -4.86 -0.72 1.49
CA VAL A 29 -4.62 0.45 0.64
C VAL A 29 -5.91 1.24 0.40
N TYR A 30 -5.79 2.56 0.32
CA TYR A 30 -6.86 3.43 -0.13
C TYR A 30 -6.32 4.51 -1.08
N ASN A 31 -7.07 4.78 -2.14
CA ASN A 31 -6.82 5.91 -3.01
C ASN A 31 -8.14 6.61 -3.32
N ARG A 32 -8.13 7.95 -3.30
CA ARG A 32 -9.33 8.75 -3.58
C ARG A 32 -9.90 8.46 -4.97
N THR A 33 -9.02 8.35 -5.96
CA THR A 33 -9.40 7.98 -7.33
C THR A 33 -9.24 6.47 -7.48
N GLN A 34 -10.33 5.78 -7.78
CA GLN A 34 -10.30 4.40 -8.25
C GLN A 34 -10.13 4.47 -9.76
N ALA A 35 -9.02 3.90 -10.26
CA ALA A 35 -8.72 3.82 -11.69
C ALA A 35 -8.97 2.39 -12.18
#